data_AF-A0A6N7Q1E9-F1
#
_entry.id   AF-A0A6N7Q1E9-F1
#
_cell.length_a   1.000
_cell.length_b   1.000
_cell.length_c   1.000
_cell.angle_alpha   90.00
_cell.angle_beta   90.00
_cell.angle_gamma   90.00
#
_symmetry.space_group_name_H-M   'P 1'
#
loop_
_entity.id
_entity.type
_entity.pdbx_description
1 polymer ?
#
loop_
_entity_poly.entity_id
_entity_poly.type
_entity_poly.pdbx_seq_one_letter_code
_entity_poly.pdbx_strand_id
1 'polypeptide(L)'
;MRQIALALLTFSLAACCNLGKNSSPSSESETTNNSAATATPTPAAAAAPARSFADRPSARVSVKDILDEYKNNEVRADSKFKDKIIQIHGKVGDVKKDITDSIYVTVGTGAMLEIPEVQCFVRDSETKAAASLNKGDEVTVVGHVDGLMMNVLVKDCVINPDMKLCERVRVAMGGAGECKAGELATIHMPDKTEIAVICVAEKEKLDKATAAAATELKDKRAALVTSSQSLCVAVMGAEKGPIPQPLIDKVQKALDAL
;
A
#
# COMPACT_ATOMS: atom_id res chain seq x y z
N MET A 1 43.07 -46.85 -16.89
CA MET A 1 42.42 -46.60 -18.19
C MET A 1 41.15 -45.81 -17.91
N ARG A 2 40.87 -44.60 -18.39
CA ARG A 2 41.45 -43.67 -19.36
C ARG A 2 41.04 -42.26 -18.89
N GLN A 3 41.95 -41.31 -18.93
CA GLN A 3 41.69 -39.87 -18.73
C GLN A 3 40.84 -39.35 -19.91
N ILE A 4 39.90 -38.42 -19.66
CA ILE A 4 39.36 -37.55 -20.71
C ILE A 4 39.53 -36.11 -20.25
N ALA A 5 40.23 -35.37 -21.10
CA ALA A 5 40.82 -34.07 -20.85
C ALA A 5 39.82 -32.92 -21.04
N LEU A 6 40.09 -31.89 -20.25
CA LEU A 6 39.54 -30.54 -20.25
C LEU A 6 39.97 -29.79 -21.53
N ALA A 7 39.02 -29.25 -22.29
CA ALA A 7 39.30 -28.36 -23.42
C ALA A 7 38.76 -26.95 -23.12
N LEU A 8 39.70 -26.05 -22.82
CA LEU A 8 39.51 -24.60 -22.75
C LEU A 8 39.49 -24.04 -24.18
N LEU A 9 38.47 -23.24 -24.52
CA LEU A 9 38.40 -22.47 -25.75
C LEU A 9 38.48 -20.99 -25.40
N THR A 10 39.70 -20.47 -25.42
CA THR A 10 40.01 -19.05 -25.42
C THR A 10 39.82 -18.49 -26.82
N PHE A 11 38.88 -17.56 -26.99
CA PHE A 11 38.76 -16.75 -28.20
C PHE A 11 39.23 -15.33 -27.87
N SER A 12 40.38 -14.95 -28.42
CA SER A 12 40.90 -13.59 -28.42
C SER A 12 41.45 -13.30 -29.81
N LEU A 13 40.89 -12.29 -30.47
CA LEU A 13 41.47 -11.55 -31.61
C LEU A 13 40.61 -10.29 -31.75
N ALA A 14 41.08 -9.12 -31.29
CA ALA A 14 41.97 -8.20 -32.00
C ALA A 14 41.21 -7.19 -32.87
N ALA A 15 41.66 -5.96 -32.71
CA ALA A 15 41.05 -4.70 -33.10
C ALA A 15 41.09 -4.40 -34.60
N CYS A 16 40.09 -3.64 -35.06
CA CYS A 16 40.24 -2.67 -36.13
C CYS A 16 39.74 -1.31 -35.63
N CYS A 17 40.68 -0.37 -35.47
CA CYS A 17 40.39 1.06 -35.38
C CYS A 17 39.86 1.54 -36.73
N ASN A 18 38.93 2.51 -36.72
CA ASN A 18 38.89 3.50 -37.79
C ASN A 18 38.47 4.88 -37.26
N LEU A 19 39.33 5.86 -37.53
CA LEU A 19 39.14 7.29 -37.34
C LEU A 19 38.43 7.87 -38.58
N GLY A 20 37.50 8.80 -38.39
CA GLY A 20 36.94 9.60 -39.48
C GLY A 20 36.08 10.76 -39.01
N LYS A 21 36.66 11.98 -39.07
CA LYS A 21 36.07 13.34 -38.86
C LYS A 21 34.82 13.55 -39.75
N ASN A 22 33.87 14.46 -39.54
CA ASN A 22 33.96 15.91 -39.27
C ASN A 22 32.55 16.56 -39.22
N SER A 23 32.49 17.86 -38.84
CA SER A 23 31.39 18.87 -38.93
C SER A 23 30.39 18.90 -37.77
N SER A 24 30.07 20.02 -37.11
CA SER A 24 30.52 21.43 -37.13
C SER A 24 30.09 22.08 -35.79
N PRO A 25 30.67 23.23 -35.37
CA PRO A 25 30.42 23.85 -34.07
C PRO A 25 29.37 24.97 -34.13
N SER A 26 28.67 25.21 -33.02
CA SER A 26 27.96 26.48 -32.75
C SER A 26 28.37 26.98 -31.37
N SER A 27 29.11 28.08 -31.32
CA SER A 27 29.43 28.85 -30.12
C SER A 27 28.63 30.16 -30.15
N GLU A 28 27.89 30.36 -29.07
CA GLU A 28 27.64 31.58 -28.29
C GLU A 28 27.57 32.97 -28.96
N SER A 29 26.53 33.71 -28.59
CA SER A 29 26.69 35.05 -28.03
C SER A 29 25.55 35.38 -27.08
N GLU A 30 25.94 35.81 -25.88
CA GLU A 30 25.14 36.52 -24.88
C GLU A 30 24.68 37.88 -25.41
N THR A 31 23.69 38.52 -24.75
CA THR A 31 23.84 39.82 -24.05
C THR A 31 22.48 40.50 -23.82
N THR A 32 22.10 40.65 -22.53
CA THR A 32 21.35 41.77 -21.89
C THR A 32 19.85 41.96 -22.19
N ASN A 33 18.96 42.44 -21.29
CA ASN A 33 19.12 43.36 -20.15
C ASN A 33 17.92 43.25 -19.17
N ASN A 34 18.23 43.29 -17.86
CA ASN A 34 17.59 44.02 -16.74
C ASN A 34 16.05 44.04 -16.54
N SER A 35 15.54 43.56 -15.38
CA SER A 35 15.36 44.30 -14.10
C SER A 35 13.97 44.98 -14.05
N ALA A 36 13.12 44.96 -13.00
CA ALA A 36 13.09 44.45 -11.64
C ALA A 36 11.62 44.49 -11.19
N ALA A 37 11.22 43.67 -10.21
CA ALA A 37 10.29 44.05 -9.13
C ALA A 37 10.04 42.86 -8.19
N THR A 38 10.75 42.90 -7.07
CA THR A 38 10.34 42.55 -5.71
C THR A 38 8.93 41.98 -5.50
N ALA A 39 8.86 40.71 -5.12
CA ALA A 39 7.98 40.24 -4.05
C ALA A 39 8.57 38.97 -3.43
N THR A 40 9.10 39.09 -2.22
CA THR A 40 9.56 37.98 -1.39
C THR A 40 8.33 37.20 -0.87
N PRO A 41 8.15 35.91 -1.17
CA PRO A 41 7.22 35.10 -0.41
C PRO A 41 7.95 34.60 0.83
N THR A 42 7.54 35.09 2.00
CA THR A 42 7.77 34.43 3.28
C THR A 42 7.34 32.96 3.17
N PRO A 43 8.14 31.98 3.64
CA PRO A 43 7.72 30.59 3.71
C PRO A 43 6.57 30.47 4.72
N ALA A 44 5.34 30.59 4.22
CA ALA A 44 4.19 30.06 4.93
C ALA A 44 4.46 28.57 5.12
N ALA A 45 4.55 28.19 6.38
CA ALA A 45 4.70 26.84 6.86
C ALA A 45 3.99 25.85 5.94
N ALA A 46 4.74 24.84 5.51
CA ALA A 46 4.21 23.63 4.95
C ALA A 46 3.12 23.09 5.90
N ALA A 47 1.88 23.44 5.60
CA ALA A 47 0.76 22.60 5.94
C ALA A 47 1.04 21.29 5.21
N ALA A 48 1.53 20.30 5.96
CA ALA A 48 1.50 18.91 5.53
C ALA A 48 0.12 18.67 4.89
N PRO A 49 0.03 18.06 3.70
CA PRO A 49 -1.25 17.90 3.05
C PRO A 49 -2.15 17.16 4.04
N ALA A 50 -3.25 17.80 4.42
CA ALA A 50 -4.39 17.12 5.00
C ALA A 50 -4.59 15.85 4.17
N ARG A 51 -4.49 14.68 4.81
CA ARG A 51 -4.50 13.38 4.13
C ARG A 51 -5.67 13.36 3.16
N SER A 52 -5.33 13.42 1.87
CA SER A 52 -6.30 13.51 0.81
C SER A 52 -7.13 12.24 0.80
N PHE A 53 -8.42 12.39 0.55
CA PHE A 53 -9.32 11.28 0.22
C PHE A 53 -8.79 10.39 -0.92
N ALA A 54 -7.75 10.83 -1.66
CA ALA A 54 -7.05 10.09 -2.70
C ALA A 54 -6.43 8.76 -2.26
N ASP A 55 -6.04 8.57 -0.99
CA ASP A 55 -5.37 7.33 -0.55
C ASP A 55 -6.35 6.25 -0.05
N ARG A 56 -7.67 6.53 -0.10
CA ARG A 56 -8.66 5.55 0.36
C ARG A 56 -8.83 4.45 -0.69
N PRO A 57 -8.70 3.17 -0.32
CA PRO A 57 -8.89 2.09 -1.27
C PRO A 57 -10.34 2.07 -1.75
N SER A 58 -10.51 1.83 -3.06
CA SER A 58 -11.80 1.58 -3.69
C SER A 58 -12.31 0.16 -3.40
N ALA A 59 -11.41 -0.78 -3.09
CA ALA A 59 -11.77 -2.14 -2.73
C ALA A 59 -10.72 -2.75 -1.79
N ARG A 60 -11.16 -3.71 -0.97
CA ARG A 60 -10.30 -4.61 -0.19
C ARG A 60 -10.39 -5.99 -0.83
N VAL A 61 -9.25 -6.60 -1.12
CA VAL A 61 -9.16 -7.92 -1.76
C VAL A 61 -8.07 -8.75 -1.10
N SER A 62 -8.24 -10.06 -1.07
CA SER A 62 -7.14 -10.95 -0.72
C SER A 62 -6.13 -11.02 -1.86
N VAL A 63 -4.86 -11.26 -1.53
CA VAL A 63 -3.81 -11.51 -2.54
C VAL A 63 -4.18 -12.69 -3.45
N LYS A 64 -4.82 -13.73 -2.90
CA LYS A 64 -5.27 -14.88 -3.69
C LYS A 64 -6.26 -14.47 -4.78
N ASP A 65 -7.25 -13.65 -4.44
CA ASP A 65 -8.31 -13.27 -5.39
C ASP A 65 -7.77 -12.44 -6.55
N ILE A 66 -6.89 -11.48 -6.28
CA ILE A 66 -6.28 -10.68 -7.35
C ILE A 66 -5.35 -11.53 -8.22
N LEU A 67 -4.53 -12.39 -7.63
CA LEU A 67 -3.63 -13.26 -8.40
C LEU A 67 -4.40 -14.27 -9.25
N ASP A 68 -5.46 -14.87 -8.72
CA ASP A 68 -6.31 -15.80 -9.47
C ASP A 68 -7.02 -15.08 -10.61
N GLU A 69 -7.47 -13.84 -10.42
CA GLU A 69 -8.11 -13.07 -11.48
C GLU A 69 -7.15 -12.81 -12.64
N TYR A 70 -5.92 -12.37 -12.34
CA TYR A 70 -4.88 -12.15 -13.36
C TYR A 70 -4.42 -13.45 -14.03
N LYS A 71 -4.24 -14.55 -13.27
CA LYS A 71 -3.87 -15.87 -13.82
C LYS A 71 -4.93 -16.40 -14.78
N ASN A 72 -6.21 -16.23 -14.44
CA ASN A 72 -7.31 -16.79 -15.22
C ASN A 72 -7.71 -15.92 -16.40
N ASN A 73 -7.67 -14.59 -16.26
CA ASN A 73 -8.05 -13.66 -17.31
C ASN A 73 -7.53 -12.24 -17.05
N GLU A 74 -6.38 -11.91 -17.61
CA GLU A 74 -5.75 -10.59 -17.49
C GLU A 74 -6.64 -9.44 -17.97
N VAL A 75 -7.35 -9.59 -19.10
CA VAL A 75 -8.21 -8.51 -19.65
C VAL A 75 -9.33 -8.14 -18.68
N ARG A 76 -9.93 -9.15 -18.05
CA ARG A 76 -10.97 -8.96 -17.03
C ARG A 76 -10.38 -8.41 -15.73
N ALA A 77 -9.18 -8.87 -15.35
CA ALA A 77 -8.47 -8.37 -14.18
C ALA A 77 -8.15 -6.87 -14.32
N ASP A 78 -7.62 -6.45 -15.47
CA ASP A 78 -7.32 -5.05 -15.76
C ASP A 78 -8.58 -4.20 -15.73
N SER A 79 -9.67 -4.65 -16.35
CA SER A 79 -10.97 -3.96 -16.26
C SER A 79 -11.46 -3.77 -14.82
N LYS A 80 -11.11 -4.72 -13.93
CA LYS A 80 -11.51 -4.69 -12.51
C LYS A 80 -10.57 -3.87 -11.64
N PHE A 81 -9.27 -3.93 -11.84
CA PHE A 81 -8.28 -3.48 -10.87
C PHE A 81 -7.33 -2.41 -11.38
N LYS A 82 -6.95 -2.44 -12.65
CA LYS A 82 -5.99 -1.49 -13.21
C LYS A 82 -6.51 -0.06 -13.09
N ASP A 83 -5.60 0.86 -12.85
CA ASP A 83 -5.84 2.28 -12.63
C ASP A 83 -6.68 2.59 -11.37
N LYS A 84 -6.80 1.61 -10.46
CA LYS A 84 -7.51 1.78 -9.18
C LYS A 84 -6.57 1.61 -8.00
N ILE A 85 -6.89 2.34 -6.94
CA ILE A 85 -6.28 2.17 -5.64
C ILE A 85 -7.05 1.10 -4.89
N ILE A 86 -6.38 0.01 -4.51
CA ILE A 86 -6.99 -1.10 -3.78
C ILE A 86 -6.13 -1.45 -2.57
N GLN A 87 -6.75 -2.10 -1.60
CA GLN A 87 -6.10 -2.70 -0.46
C GLN A 87 -5.96 -4.20 -0.70
N ILE A 88 -4.75 -4.71 -0.50
CA ILE A 88 -4.40 -6.12 -0.71
C ILE A 88 -3.81 -6.66 0.59
N HIS A 89 -4.41 -7.72 1.12
CA HIS A 89 -3.90 -8.45 2.28
C HIS A 89 -3.23 -9.76 1.84
N GLY A 90 -2.06 -10.06 2.40
CA GLY A 90 -1.32 -11.28 2.11
C GLY A 90 -0.09 -11.45 2.99
N LYS A 91 0.88 -12.24 2.50
CA LYS A 91 2.16 -12.47 3.17
C LYS A 91 3.31 -11.89 2.38
N VAL A 92 4.31 -11.36 3.06
CA VAL A 92 5.53 -10.83 2.43
C VAL A 92 6.30 -11.97 1.76
N GLY A 93 6.51 -11.87 0.45
CA GLY A 93 7.37 -12.75 -0.33
C GLY A 93 8.84 -12.36 -0.21
N ASP A 94 9.18 -11.13 -0.61
CA ASP A 94 10.51 -10.55 -0.52
C ASP A 94 10.42 -9.02 -0.33
N VAL A 95 11.48 -8.43 0.25
CA VAL A 95 11.70 -6.97 0.31
C VAL A 95 13.00 -6.66 -0.41
N LYS A 96 12.94 -5.96 -1.54
CA LYS A 96 14.07 -5.78 -2.45
C LYS A 96 14.07 -4.39 -3.09
N LYS A 97 15.13 -4.11 -3.85
CA LYS A 97 15.24 -2.98 -4.75
C LYS A 97 15.29 -3.47 -6.19
N ASP A 98 14.72 -2.71 -7.10
CA ASP A 98 14.89 -2.94 -8.52
C ASP A 98 16.22 -2.34 -9.05
N ILE A 99 16.41 -2.40 -10.36
CA ILE A 99 17.59 -1.86 -11.04
C ILE A 99 17.70 -0.32 -10.98
N THR A 100 16.61 0.36 -10.61
CA THR A 100 16.52 1.83 -10.47
C THR A 100 16.61 2.28 -9.00
N ASP A 101 16.99 1.38 -8.09
CA ASP A 101 16.99 1.61 -6.64
C ASP A 101 15.59 1.79 -6.01
N SER A 102 14.52 1.57 -6.76
CA SER A 102 13.14 1.64 -6.26
C SER A 102 12.86 0.45 -5.34
N ILE A 103 12.43 0.74 -4.11
CA ILE A 103 12.13 -0.29 -3.10
C ILE A 103 10.76 -0.90 -3.41
N TYR A 104 10.69 -2.22 -3.39
CA TYR A 104 9.43 -2.94 -3.50
C TYR A 104 9.33 -4.08 -2.49
N VAL A 105 8.09 -4.41 -2.16
CA VAL A 105 7.71 -5.57 -1.36
C VAL A 105 6.87 -6.49 -2.25
N THR A 106 7.22 -7.77 -2.36
CA THR A 106 6.32 -8.75 -2.97
C THR A 106 5.34 -9.27 -1.93
N VAL A 107 4.09 -9.45 -2.32
CA VAL A 107 3.00 -9.95 -1.49
C VAL A 107 2.38 -11.15 -2.22
N GLY A 108 2.37 -12.29 -1.55
CA GLY A 108 1.84 -13.55 -2.06
C GLY A 108 0.95 -14.26 -1.04
N THR A 109 0.48 -15.44 -1.39
CA THR A 109 -0.28 -16.32 -0.47
C THR A 109 0.64 -17.03 0.54
N GLY A 110 1.95 -17.00 0.31
CA GLY A 110 2.96 -17.76 1.05
C GLY A 110 3.24 -19.14 0.46
N ALA A 111 2.64 -19.47 -0.69
CA ALA A 111 2.94 -20.70 -1.42
C ALA A 111 4.38 -20.70 -1.95
N MET A 112 5.00 -21.89 -1.97
CA MET A 112 6.35 -22.04 -2.49
C MET A 112 6.35 -21.90 -4.03
N LEU A 113 7.28 -21.13 -4.59
CA LEU A 113 7.40 -20.85 -6.03
C LEU A 113 6.13 -20.19 -6.65
N GLU A 114 5.47 -19.31 -5.89
CA GLU A 114 4.30 -18.58 -6.39
C GLU A 114 4.69 -17.51 -7.41
N ILE A 115 4.14 -17.62 -8.63
CA ILE A 115 4.25 -16.63 -9.70
C ILE A 115 2.91 -16.58 -10.44
N PRO A 116 2.34 -15.39 -10.75
CA PRO A 116 2.75 -14.07 -10.26
C PRO A 116 2.56 -13.90 -8.74
N GLU A 117 3.32 -12.96 -8.15
CA GLU A 117 3.02 -12.29 -6.89
C GLU A 117 2.53 -10.85 -7.16
N VAL A 118 2.01 -10.17 -6.14
CA VAL A 118 1.84 -8.71 -6.17
C VAL A 118 3.19 -8.07 -5.88
N GLN A 119 3.67 -7.16 -6.74
CA GLN A 119 4.89 -6.39 -6.51
C GLN A 119 4.51 -4.94 -6.20
N CYS A 120 4.66 -4.56 -4.93
CA CYS A 120 4.29 -3.26 -4.41
C CYS A 120 5.49 -2.33 -4.33
N PHE A 121 5.58 -1.35 -5.22
CA PHE A 121 6.58 -0.28 -5.16
C PHE A 121 6.16 0.73 -4.09
N VAL A 122 6.95 0.84 -3.03
CA VAL A 122 6.60 1.64 -1.85
C VAL A 122 6.94 3.10 -2.08
N ARG A 123 6.13 4.01 -1.52
CA ARG A 123 6.48 5.43 -1.49
C ARG A 123 7.73 5.67 -0.65
N ASP A 124 8.43 6.76 -0.91
CA ASP A 124 9.58 7.19 -0.10
C ASP A 124 9.25 7.34 1.39
N SER A 125 8.01 7.77 1.71
CA SER A 125 7.55 7.87 3.11
C SER A 125 7.44 6.52 3.83
N GLU A 126 7.45 5.42 3.08
CA GLU A 126 7.23 4.06 3.56
C GLU A 126 8.50 3.23 3.60
N THR A 127 9.66 3.79 3.25
CA THR A 127 10.97 3.09 3.29
C THR A 127 11.25 2.46 4.65
N LYS A 128 10.95 3.15 5.76
CA LYS A 128 11.15 2.61 7.11
C LYS A 128 10.20 1.45 7.42
N ALA A 129 8.95 1.53 6.94
CA ALA A 129 7.98 0.46 7.11
C ALA A 129 8.42 -0.77 6.31
N ALA A 130 8.85 -0.60 5.05
CA ALA A 130 9.38 -1.68 4.23
C ALA A 130 10.61 -2.34 4.86
N ALA A 131 11.55 -1.55 5.40
CA ALA A 131 12.75 -2.05 6.05
C ALA A 131 12.50 -2.86 7.33
N SER A 132 11.29 -2.76 7.92
CA SER A 132 10.90 -3.53 9.11
C SER A 132 10.25 -4.87 8.80
N LEU A 133 9.89 -5.12 7.54
CA LEU A 133 9.23 -6.36 7.11
C LEU A 133 10.22 -7.49 6.87
N ASN A 134 9.81 -8.69 7.20
CA ASN A 134 10.50 -9.93 6.92
C ASN A 134 9.65 -10.82 6.02
N LYS A 135 10.31 -11.72 5.28
CA LYS A 135 9.63 -12.76 4.50
C LYS A 135 8.73 -13.60 5.41
N GLY A 136 7.48 -13.79 5.00
CA GLY A 136 6.46 -14.54 5.72
C GLY A 136 5.57 -13.70 6.64
N ASP A 137 5.94 -12.44 6.91
CA ASP A 137 5.11 -11.52 7.71
C ASP A 137 3.76 -11.30 7.04
N GLU A 138 2.71 -11.15 7.84
CA GLU A 138 1.42 -10.67 7.34
C GLU A 138 1.50 -9.19 7.05
N VAL A 139 0.99 -8.80 5.89
CA VAL A 139 1.06 -7.42 5.41
C VAL A 139 -0.20 -7.04 4.65
N THR A 140 -0.63 -5.81 4.89
CA THR A 140 -1.66 -5.15 4.11
C THR A 140 -1.01 -3.99 3.37
N VAL A 141 -1.16 -3.95 2.05
CA VAL A 141 -0.68 -2.86 1.21
C VAL A 141 -1.83 -2.15 0.53
N VAL A 142 -1.74 -0.83 0.40
CA VAL A 142 -2.66 -0.02 -0.40
C VAL A 142 -1.87 0.71 -1.47
N GLY A 143 -2.27 0.59 -2.74
CA GLY A 143 -1.59 1.27 -3.84
C GLY A 143 -2.36 1.18 -5.15
N HIS A 144 -1.82 1.85 -6.17
CA HIS A 144 -2.39 1.95 -7.50
C HIS A 144 -1.97 0.77 -8.38
N VAL A 145 -2.91 -0.02 -8.87
CA VAL A 145 -2.61 -1.18 -9.73
C VAL A 145 -2.24 -0.73 -11.14
N ASP A 146 -1.06 -1.14 -11.61
CA ASP A 146 -0.51 -0.79 -12.93
C ASP A 146 -0.69 -1.89 -13.98
N GLY A 147 -1.11 -3.09 -13.56
CA GLY A 147 -1.37 -4.26 -14.41
C GLY A 147 -0.37 -5.40 -14.18
N LEU A 148 -0.39 -6.38 -15.08
CA LEU A 148 0.47 -7.57 -15.00
C LEU A 148 1.72 -7.41 -15.88
N MET A 149 2.90 -7.55 -15.27
CA MET A 149 4.18 -7.66 -15.97
C MET A 149 5.10 -8.60 -15.17
N MET A 150 5.04 -9.89 -15.48
CA MET A 150 5.57 -11.02 -14.66
C MET A 150 4.90 -11.16 -13.29
N ASN A 151 4.79 -10.06 -12.54
CA ASN A 151 4.04 -9.88 -11.31
C ASN A 151 2.93 -8.84 -11.52
N VAL A 152 1.95 -8.80 -10.61
CA VAL A 152 0.96 -7.73 -10.59
C VAL A 152 1.61 -6.50 -9.98
N LEU A 153 1.85 -5.47 -10.80
CA LEU A 153 2.56 -4.26 -10.38
C LEU A 153 1.58 -3.31 -9.66
N VAL A 154 2.00 -2.82 -8.50
CA VAL A 154 1.27 -1.83 -7.71
C VAL A 154 2.22 -0.70 -7.33
N LYS A 155 1.81 0.54 -7.59
CA LYS A 155 2.61 1.76 -7.36
C LYS A 155 2.10 2.53 -6.15
N ASP A 156 2.94 3.43 -5.65
CA ASP A 156 2.64 4.33 -4.54
C ASP A 156 2.13 3.61 -3.28
N CYS A 157 2.73 2.46 -2.98
CA CYS A 157 2.25 1.60 -1.91
C CYS A 157 2.45 2.20 -0.52
N VAL A 158 1.41 2.10 0.29
CA VAL A 158 1.40 2.33 1.74
C VAL A 158 1.34 0.99 2.45
N ILE A 159 2.26 0.79 3.39
CA ILE A 159 2.32 -0.45 4.18
C ILE A 159 1.48 -0.28 5.45
N ASN A 160 0.70 -1.32 5.75
CA ASN A 160 -0.16 -1.48 6.92
C ASN A 160 -0.97 -0.21 7.26
N PRO A 161 -1.70 0.38 6.29
CA PRO A 161 -2.47 1.61 6.54
C PRO A 161 -3.57 1.41 7.58
N ASP A 162 -4.17 0.23 7.65
CA ASP A 162 -5.17 -0.09 8.67
C ASP A 162 -4.56 -0.09 10.09
N MET A 163 -3.31 -0.55 10.27
CA MET A 163 -2.63 -0.45 11.57
C MET A 163 -2.38 1.01 11.97
N LYS A 164 -2.00 1.85 11.02
CA LYS A 164 -1.84 3.29 11.25
C LYS A 164 -3.18 3.95 11.58
N LEU A 165 -4.25 3.54 10.92
CA LEU A 165 -5.61 4.00 11.18
C LEU A 165 -6.10 3.56 12.56
N CYS A 166 -5.91 2.29 12.90
CA CYS A 166 -6.21 1.72 14.20
C CYS A 166 -5.55 2.55 15.31
N GLU A 167 -4.25 2.83 15.18
CA GLU A 167 -3.51 3.58 16.19
C GLU A 167 -4.02 5.02 16.34
N ARG A 168 -4.35 5.69 15.22
CA ARG A 168 -4.96 7.02 15.25
C ARG A 168 -6.29 7.02 16.02
N VAL A 169 -7.16 6.06 15.74
CA VAL A 169 -8.47 5.97 16.38
C VAL A 169 -8.32 5.62 17.86
N ARG A 170 -7.44 4.67 18.19
CA ARG A 170 -7.10 4.30 19.57
C ARG A 170 -6.65 5.52 20.38
N VAL A 171 -5.74 6.33 19.84
CA VAL A 171 -5.28 7.57 20.47
C VAL A 171 -6.43 8.58 20.61
N ALA A 172 -7.26 8.76 19.58
CA ALA A 172 -8.41 9.66 19.62
C ALA A 172 -9.46 9.26 20.67
N MET A 173 -9.57 7.96 20.99
CA MET A 173 -10.42 7.42 22.05
C MET A 173 -9.82 7.56 23.47
N GLY A 174 -8.60 8.10 23.59
CA GLY A 174 -7.88 8.27 24.86
C GLY A 174 -6.85 7.18 25.15
N GLY A 175 -6.44 6.40 24.15
CA GLY A 175 -5.35 5.43 24.25
C GLY A 175 -5.71 4.10 24.94
N ALA A 176 -7.00 3.81 25.14
CA ALA A 176 -7.43 2.53 25.69
C ALA A 176 -7.41 1.43 24.61
N GLY A 177 -7.08 0.21 25.03
CA GLY A 177 -6.97 -0.97 24.16
C GLY A 177 -5.66 -1.04 23.40
N GLU A 178 -5.53 -2.08 22.56
CA GLU A 178 -4.33 -2.40 21.79
C GLU A 178 -4.70 -2.73 20.34
N CYS A 179 -3.95 -2.18 19.38
CA CYS A 179 -4.13 -2.50 17.97
C CYS A 179 -3.47 -3.83 17.63
N LYS A 180 -4.24 -4.76 17.05
CA LYS A 180 -3.73 -6.03 16.54
C LYS A 180 -3.84 -6.07 15.02
N ALA A 181 -2.81 -6.63 14.40
CA ALA A 181 -2.76 -6.88 12.98
C ALA A 181 -3.62 -8.11 12.62
N GLY A 182 -4.13 -8.12 11.39
CA GLY A 182 -4.94 -9.15 10.78
C GLY A 182 -5.34 -8.71 9.37
N GLU A 183 -6.27 -9.43 8.74
CA GLU A 183 -6.85 -9.01 7.45
C GLU A 183 -7.51 -7.63 7.57
N LEU A 184 -8.09 -7.37 8.74
CA LEU A 184 -8.45 -6.05 9.23
C LEU A 184 -7.73 -5.76 10.56
N ALA A 185 -7.15 -4.56 10.70
CA ALA A 185 -6.60 -4.14 11.98
C ALA A 185 -7.73 -3.80 12.97
N THR A 186 -7.63 -4.34 14.19
CA THR A 186 -8.66 -4.20 15.23
C THR A 186 -8.07 -3.63 16.51
N ILE A 187 -8.83 -2.76 17.18
CA ILE A 187 -8.55 -2.34 18.55
C ILE A 187 -9.19 -3.36 19.48
N HIS A 188 -8.38 -4.04 20.28
CA HIS A 188 -8.83 -4.95 21.34
C HIS A 188 -8.91 -4.18 22.66
N MET A 189 -10.12 -4.05 23.20
CA MET A 189 -10.39 -3.38 24.46
C MET A 189 -10.23 -4.35 25.64
N PRO A 190 -9.98 -3.86 26.87
CA PRO A 190 -9.85 -4.71 28.07
C PRO A 190 -11.10 -5.52 28.41
N ASP A 191 -12.28 -5.04 28.03
CA ASP A 191 -13.57 -5.71 28.21
C ASP A 191 -13.87 -6.72 27.09
N LYS A 192 -12.87 -7.01 26.24
CA LYS A 192 -12.96 -7.86 25.06
C LYS A 192 -13.91 -7.35 23.97
N THR A 193 -14.16 -6.04 23.96
CA THR A 193 -14.72 -5.38 22.78
C THR A 193 -13.64 -5.28 21.70
N GLU A 194 -13.96 -5.65 20.47
CA GLU A 194 -13.11 -5.49 19.30
C GLU A 194 -13.70 -4.39 18.41
N ILE A 195 -12.86 -3.48 17.94
CA ILE A 195 -13.28 -2.33 17.13
C ILE A 195 -12.45 -2.33 15.86
N ALA A 196 -13.12 -2.50 14.73
CA ALA A 196 -12.50 -2.46 13.42
C ALA A 196 -12.94 -1.19 12.69
N VAL A 197 -11.99 -0.41 12.16
CA VAL A 197 -12.28 0.85 11.46
C VAL A 197 -11.96 0.71 10.00
N ILE A 198 -12.95 1.03 9.16
CA ILE A 198 -12.89 0.86 7.73
C ILE A 198 -13.19 2.19 7.08
N CYS A 199 -12.27 2.67 6.25
CA CYS A 199 -12.47 3.83 5.40
C CYS A 199 -12.28 3.42 3.95
N VAL A 200 -13.16 3.90 3.07
CA VAL A 200 -13.08 3.68 1.61
C VAL A 200 -13.40 4.95 0.85
N ALA A 201 -13.13 4.94 -0.46
CA ALA A 201 -13.42 6.07 -1.35
C ALA A 201 -14.90 6.16 -1.79
N GLU A 202 -15.64 5.05 -1.78
CA GLU A 202 -17.00 4.97 -2.35
C GLU A 202 -17.99 4.29 -1.40
N LYS A 203 -19.22 4.81 -1.32
CA LYS A 203 -20.25 4.30 -0.40
C LYS A 203 -20.63 2.84 -0.66
N GLU A 204 -20.82 2.44 -1.92
CA GLU A 204 -21.15 1.04 -2.27
C GLU A 204 -20.11 0.05 -1.75
N LYS A 205 -18.84 0.46 -1.74
CA LYS A 205 -17.71 -0.34 -1.27
C LYS A 205 -17.64 -0.36 0.24
N LEU A 206 -18.11 0.69 0.90
CA LEU A 206 -18.19 0.79 2.36
C LEU A 206 -19.17 -0.26 2.89
N ASP A 207 -20.35 -0.39 2.27
CA ASP A 207 -21.38 -1.34 2.70
C ASP A 207 -20.88 -2.79 2.58
N LYS A 208 -20.21 -3.12 1.45
CA LYS A 208 -19.60 -4.44 1.25
C LYS A 208 -18.49 -4.73 2.27
N ALA A 209 -17.60 -3.77 2.51
CA ALA A 209 -16.51 -3.93 3.47
C ALA A 209 -17.04 -4.06 4.91
N THR A 210 -18.09 -3.32 5.24
CA THR A 210 -18.78 -3.40 6.54
C THR A 210 -19.36 -4.79 6.77
N ALA A 211 -20.04 -5.36 5.78
CA ALA A 211 -20.61 -6.71 5.88
C ALA A 211 -19.53 -7.79 6.05
N ALA A 212 -18.39 -7.65 5.35
CA ALA A 212 -17.26 -8.55 5.50
C ALA A 212 -16.66 -8.48 6.91
N ALA A 213 -16.39 -7.27 7.42
CA ALA A 213 -15.82 -7.08 8.75
C ALA A 213 -16.76 -7.53 9.88
N ALA A 214 -18.08 -7.30 9.73
CA ALA A 214 -19.08 -7.81 10.67
C ALA A 214 -19.08 -9.35 10.72
N THR A 215 -18.76 -10.01 9.62
CA THR A 215 -18.62 -11.47 9.57
C THR A 215 -17.32 -11.94 10.23
N GLU A 216 -16.23 -11.20 10.01
CA GLU A 216 -14.89 -11.52 10.54
C GLU A 216 -14.81 -11.40 12.07
N LEU A 217 -15.49 -10.42 12.66
CA LEU A 217 -15.60 -10.26 14.13
C LEU A 217 -16.42 -11.35 14.83
N LYS A 218 -16.92 -12.36 14.09
CA LYS A 218 -17.45 -13.65 14.59
C LYS A 218 -18.44 -13.58 15.78
N ASP A 219 -19.22 -12.50 15.98
CA ASP A 219 -20.28 -12.53 16.99
C ASP A 219 -21.48 -11.58 16.77
N LYS A 220 -22.66 -12.03 17.24
CA LYS A 220 -24.03 -11.55 16.91
C LYS A 220 -24.44 -10.22 17.56
N ARG A 221 -23.49 -9.43 18.08
CA ARG A 221 -23.74 -8.19 18.83
C ARG A 221 -22.91 -7.03 18.30
N ALA A 222 -22.97 -6.86 16.98
CA ALA A 222 -22.25 -5.79 16.31
C ALA A 222 -22.96 -4.44 16.53
N ALA A 223 -22.23 -3.42 16.97
CA ALA A 223 -22.66 -2.04 16.81
C ALA A 223 -21.96 -1.45 15.59
N LEU A 224 -22.73 -0.69 14.80
CA LEU A 224 -22.21 0.04 13.65
C LEU A 224 -22.22 1.53 13.96
N VAL A 225 -21.05 2.16 13.83
CA VAL A 225 -20.87 3.59 14.09
C VAL A 225 -20.36 4.23 12.80
N THR A 226 -21.13 5.15 12.22
CA THR A 226 -20.83 5.76 10.93
C THR A 226 -20.40 7.21 11.09
N SER A 227 -19.35 7.64 10.41
CA SER A 227 -19.03 9.06 10.36
C SER A 227 -20.07 9.83 9.52
N SER A 228 -20.42 11.03 9.98
CA SER A 228 -21.25 11.96 9.21
C SER A 228 -20.45 12.80 8.21
N GLN A 229 -19.13 12.84 8.39
CA GLN A 229 -18.21 13.72 7.66
C GLN A 229 -17.30 12.97 6.69
N SER A 230 -17.29 11.64 6.76
CA SER A 230 -16.42 10.81 5.93
C SER A 230 -17.03 9.45 5.61
N LEU A 231 -16.52 8.80 4.55
CA LEU A 231 -16.83 7.39 4.25
C LEU A 231 -15.98 6.46 5.12
N CYS A 232 -16.18 6.57 6.43
CA CYS A 232 -15.58 5.71 7.43
C CYS A 232 -16.65 5.14 8.36
N VAL A 233 -16.44 3.90 8.78
CA VAL A 233 -17.33 3.18 9.68
C VAL A 233 -16.49 2.40 10.68
N ALA A 234 -16.96 2.33 11.93
CA ALA A 234 -16.47 1.38 12.89
C ALA A 234 -17.47 0.25 13.07
N VAL A 235 -16.99 -0.98 12.96
CA VAL A 235 -17.71 -2.18 13.34
C VAL A 235 -17.18 -2.61 14.69
N MET A 236 -18.06 -2.70 15.68
CA MET A 236 -17.69 -3.05 17.05
C MET A 236 -18.31 -4.40 17.40
N GLY A 237 -17.52 -5.38 17.83
CA GLY A 237 -17.97 -6.67 18.33
C GLY A 237 -17.68 -6.84 19.82
N ALA A 238 -18.52 -7.55 20.57
CA ALA A 238 -18.30 -7.82 21.99
C ALA A 238 -18.69 -9.26 22.35
N GLU A 239 -17.85 -9.93 23.16
CA GLU A 239 -18.13 -11.30 23.62
C GLU A 239 -19.37 -11.39 24.53
N LYS A 240 -19.66 -10.35 25.33
CA LYS A 240 -20.75 -10.36 26.33
C LYS A 240 -21.38 -8.99 26.50
N GLY A 241 -22.67 -8.99 26.81
CA GLY A 241 -23.45 -7.77 27.07
C GLY A 241 -23.72 -6.92 25.81
N PRO A 242 -24.44 -5.79 25.95
CA PRO A 242 -24.47 -4.73 24.96
C PRO A 242 -23.21 -3.87 25.05
N ILE A 243 -22.79 -3.28 23.94
CA ILE A 243 -21.66 -2.33 23.91
C ILE A 243 -22.07 -1.05 24.67
N PRO A 244 -21.25 -0.55 25.60
CA PRO A 244 -21.59 0.64 26.39
C PRO A 244 -21.75 1.89 25.52
N GLN A 245 -22.83 2.65 25.71
CA GLN A 245 -23.07 3.91 24.98
C GLN A 245 -21.91 4.91 25.07
N PRO A 246 -21.24 5.10 26.24
CA PRO A 246 -20.08 5.99 26.31
C PRO A 246 -18.91 5.58 25.41
N LEU A 247 -18.78 4.28 25.10
CA LEU A 247 -17.76 3.80 24.17
C LEU A 247 -18.18 4.11 22.72
N ILE A 248 -19.44 3.89 22.37
CA ILE A 248 -20.01 4.25 21.06
C ILE A 248 -19.79 5.74 20.77
N ASP A 249 -20.10 6.61 21.75
CA ASP A 249 -19.95 8.06 21.59
C ASP A 249 -18.48 8.48 21.38
N LYS A 250 -17.54 7.81 22.08
CA LYS A 250 -16.09 8.02 21.88
C LYS A 250 -15.64 7.60 20.50
N VAL A 251 -16.09 6.44 20.02
CA VAL A 251 -15.78 5.94 18.68
C VAL A 251 -16.34 6.87 17.61
N GLN A 252 -17.59 7.31 17.76
CA GLN A 252 -18.21 8.27 16.84
C GLN A 252 -17.39 9.55 16.73
N LYS A 253 -17.02 10.13 17.88
CA LYS A 253 -16.18 11.34 17.90
C LYS A 253 -14.81 11.12 17.27
N ALA A 254 -14.20 9.95 17.47
CA ALA A 254 -12.93 9.60 16.85
C ALA A 254 -13.06 9.44 15.32
N LEU A 255 -14.13 8.82 14.83
CA LEU A 255 -14.42 8.67 13.41
C LEU A 255 -14.68 10.00 12.71
N ASP A 256 -15.42 10.91 13.35
CA ASP A 256 -15.68 12.24 12.78
C ASP A 256 -14.43 13.13 12.75
N ALA A 257 -13.35 12.74 13.41
CA ALA A 257 -12.06 13.42 13.36
C ALA A 257 -11.08 12.85 12.30
N LEU A 258 -11.49 11.85 11.51
CA LEU A 258 -10.64 11.16 10.53
C LEU A 258 -10.57 11.84 9.17
#